data_AF-A0AAV5U0P3-F1
#
_entry.id   AF-A0AAV5U0P3-F1
#
_cell.length_a   1.000
_cell.length_b   1.000
_cell.length_c   1.000
_cell.angle_alpha   90.00
_cell.angle_beta   90.00
_cell.angle_gamma   90.00
#
_symmetry.space_group_name_H-M   'P 1'
#
loop_
_entity.id
_entity.type
_entity.pdbx_description
1 polymer ?
#
loop_
_entity_poly.entity_id
_entity_poly.type
_entity_poly.pdbx_seq_one_letter_code
_entity_poly.pdbx_strand_id
1 'polypeptide(L)'
;MDRRCTSHVDTKPKWPQFDSEESKKTDHWNFSLSSPLPLPLPVLPSSLWPIHLLPLGSFYVASRLELQAKGCRFSFHGHLTAIQSDSPRFFSRQKREGEVERVHDSRTLIVKNLFKKETKQSLFTGMEVRLSCGSIGRLRDHLEHLKGRLELY
;
A
#
# COMPACT_ATOMS: atom_id res chain seq x y z
N MET A 1 16.32 30.82 -1.99
CA MET A 1 15.80 29.85 -1.00
C MET A 1 14.93 28.84 -1.75
N ASP A 2 15.55 27.86 -2.40
CA ASP A 2 14.86 26.82 -3.18
C ASP A 2 14.46 25.66 -2.28
N ARG A 3 13.24 25.68 -1.74
CA ARG A 3 12.64 24.49 -1.17
C ARG A 3 11.86 23.77 -2.27
N ARG A 4 12.50 22.78 -2.89
CA ARG A 4 11.82 21.86 -3.83
C ARG A 4 10.70 21.14 -3.08
N CYS A 5 9.46 21.46 -3.45
CA CYS A 5 8.28 20.81 -2.92
C CYS A 5 8.08 19.47 -3.67
N THR A 6 8.14 18.36 -2.95
CA THR A 6 7.72 17.04 -3.44
C THR A 6 6.21 16.86 -3.25
N SER A 7 5.62 16.01 -4.09
CA SER A 7 4.19 15.68 -4.09
C SER A 7 3.99 14.17 -3.95
N HIS A 8 2.94 13.74 -3.25
CA HIS A 8 2.62 12.34 -3.07
C HIS A 8 1.12 12.05 -3.20
N VAL A 9 0.77 10.95 -3.88
CA VAL A 9 -0.61 10.43 -4.00
C VAL A 9 -0.77 9.17 -3.18
N ASP A 10 -1.73 9.19 -2.27
CA ASP A 10 -2.07 8.07 -1.39
C ASP A 10 -3.44 7.52 -1.74
N THR A 11 -3.50 6.29 -2.27
CA THR A 11 -4.76 5.57 -2.42
C THR A 11 -5.12 4.97 -1.06
N LYS A 12 -6.13 5.51 -0.35
CA LYS A 12 -6.61 4.91 0.91
C LYS A 12 -7.51 3.69 0.62
N PRO A 13 -7.15 2.46 1.02
CA PRO A 13 -8.03 1.31 0.91
C PRO A 13 -8.86 1.09 2.19
N LYS A 14 -9.99 0.38 2.03
CA LYS A 14 -10.84 -0.10 3.13
C LYS A 14 -10.22 -1.29 3.87
N TRP A 15 -9.23 -1.98 3.27
CA TRP A 15 -8.42 -3.04 3.88
C TRP A 15 -7.02 -3.08 3.22
N PRO A 16 -5.92 -2.99 3.97
CA PRO A 16 -4.58 -3.07 3.40
C PRO A 16 -4.17 -4.52 3.10
N GLN A 17 -3.58 -4.77 1.92
CA GLN A 17 -2.74 -5.92 1.67
C GLN A 17 -1.43 -5.72 2.44
N PHE A 18 -1.07 -6.71 3.26
CA PHE A 18 0.16 -6.70 4.03
C PHE A 18 1.27 -7.32 3.18
N ASP A 19 2.21 -6.50 2.72
CA ASP A 19 3.40 -6.99 2.02
C ASP A 19 4.41 -7.51 3.06
N SER A 20 4.91 -8.73 2.85
CA SER A 20 5.75 -9.48 3.80
C SER A 20 7.17 -8.92 4.03
N GLU A 21 7.46 -7.75 3.48
CA GLU A 21 8.78 -7.11 3.52
C GLU A 21 8.89 -5.96 4.55
N GLU A 22 7.85 -5.70 5.34
CA GLU A 22 7.90 -4.70 6.41
C GLU A 22 8.47 -5.28 7.72
N SER A 23 9.64 -5.91 7.62
CA SER A 23 10.43 -6.31 8.77
C SER A 23 11.91 -6.21 8.44
N LYS A 24 12.37 -4.99 8.15
CA LYS A 24 13.78 -4.53 8.24
C LYS A 24 13.88 -3.06 7.80
N LYS A 25 13.30 -2.15 8.57
CA LYS A 25 13.85 -0.79 8.65
C LYS A 25 13.56 -0.19 10.01
N THR A 26 14.51 -0.41 10.90
CA THR A 26 14.65 0.34 12.15
C THR A 26 14.85 1.80 11.76
N ASP A 27 13.83 2.63 11.95
CA ASP A 27 14.00 4.08 12.13
C ASP A 27 12.85 4.56 13.01
N HIS A 28 13.22 4.87 14.24
CA HIS A 28 12.51 5.63 15.27
C HIS A 28 11.26 6.40 14.78
N TRP A 29 10.08 5.79 14.90
CA TRP A 29 8.82 6.53 15.02
C TRP A 29 7.99 5.89 16.13
N ASN A 30 7.89 6.61 17.25
CA ASN A 30 6.95 6.33 18.31
C ASN A 30 5.52 6.48 17.77
N PHE A 31 4.89 5.38 17.40
CA PHE A 31 3.44 5.28 17.40
C PHE A 31 3.04 4.26 18.46
N SER A 32 2.52 4.78 19.57
CA SER A 32 1.72 4.02 20.52
C SER A 32 0.52 3.45 19.78
N LEU A 33 0.62 2.20 19.34
CA LEU A 33 -0.43 1.50 18.61
C LEU A 33 -1.34 0.76 19.61
N SER A 34 -2.34 1.46 20.14
CA SER A 34 -3.54 0.82 20.69
C SER A 34 -4.49 0.50 19.53
N SER A 35 -4.11 -0.41 18.64
CA SER A 35 -5.01 -0.98 17.63
C SER A 35 -4.49 -2.34 17.17
N PRO A 36 -5.27 -3.43 17.24
CA PRO A 36 -4.81 -4.75 16.80
C PRO A 36 -4.61 -4.75 15.28
N LEU A 37 -3.35 -4.90 14.85
CA LEU A 37 -2.97 -5.07 13.45
C LEU A 37 -3.62 -6.36 12.89
N PRO A 38 -4.31 -6.31 11.73
CA PRO A 38 -4.88 -7.50 11.13
C PRO A 38 -3.76 -8.38 10.54
N LEU A 39 -3.64 -9.60 11.08
CA LEU A 39 -2.67 -10.61 10.65
C LEU A 39 -2.97 -11.11 9.22
N PRO A 40 -1.95 -11.53 8.45
CA PRO A 40 -2.12 -12.07 7.11
C PRO A 40 -2.98 -13.34 7.13
N LEU A 41 -4.10 -13.32 6.40
CA LEU A 41 -4.91 -14.52 6.18
C LEU A 41 -4.15 -15.46 5.23
N PRO A 42 -3.91 -16.74 5.61
CA PRO A 42 -3.28 -17.70 4.72
C PRO A 42 -4.24 -18.05 3.57
N VAL A 43 -3.83 -17.73 2.34
CA VAL A 43 -4.50 -18.21 1.12
C VAL A 43 -3.90 -19.58 0.79
N LEU A 44 -4.65 -20.67 0.99
CA LEU A 44 -4.18 -22.01 0.66
C LEU A 44 -4.29 -22.26 -0.86
N PRO A 45 -3.28 -22.89 -1.50
CA PRO A 45 -3.32 -23.21 -2.92
C PRO A 45 -4.38 -24.28 -3.22
N SER A 46 -5.01 -24.17 -4.38
CA SER A 46 -6.13 -24.99 -4.86
C SER A 46 -5.79 -26.46 -5.16
N SER A 47 -4.53 -26.88 -5.04
CA SER A 47 -4.03 -28.17 -5.54
C SER A 47 -3.61 -29.19 -4.45
N LEU A 48 -3.92 -28.95 -3.18
CA LEU A 48 -3.69 -29.92 -2.10
C LEU A 48 -5.01 -30.59 -1.69
N TRP A 49 -4.91 -31.86 -1.31
CA TRP A 49 -6.02 -32.76 -1.02
C TRP A 49 -7.04 -32.10 -0.08
N PRO A 50 -8.34 -32.44 -0.14
CA PRO A 50 -9.36 -31.83 0.71
C PRO A 50 -8.96 -32.02 2.17
N ILE A 51 -8.42 -30.96 2.77
CA ILE A 51 -8.20 -30.89 4.20
C ILE A 51 -9.61 -30.91 4.78
N HIS A 52 -9.94 -31.96 5.55
CA HIS A 52 -11.20 -32.00 6.29
C HIS A 52 -11.36 -30.66 7.02
N LEU A 53 -12.39 -29.90 6.65
CA LEU A 53 -12.57 -28.51 7.05
C LEU A 53 -12.50 -28.43 8.57
N LEU A 54 -11.42 -27.84 9.09
CA LEU A 54 -11.31 -27.58 10.51
C LEU A 54 -12.49 -26.67 10.92
N PRO A 55 -13.16 -26.94 12.05
CA PRO A 55 -14.20 -26.06 12.56
C PRO A 55 -13.68 -24.62 12.68
N LEU A 56 -14.56 -23.63 12.46
CA LEU A 56 -14.24 -22.25 12.81
C LEU A 56 -13.85 -22.17 14.29
N GLY A 57 -12.85 -21.35 14.60
CA GLY A 57 -12.21 -21.27 15.92
C GLY A 57 -11.07 -22.26 16.14
N SER A 58 -10.80 -23.18 15.20
CA SER A 58 -9.66 -24.10 15.33
C SER A 58 -8.33 -23.36 15.35
N PHE A 59 -7.46 -23.78 16.26
CA PHE A 59 -6.09 -23.27 16.36
C PHE A 59 -5.23 -23.80 15.21
N TYR A 60 -4.45 -22.95 14.58
CA TYR A 60 -3.50 -23.32 13.53
C TYR A 60 -2.11 -22.74 13.80
N VAL A 61 -1.10 -23.41 13.25
CA VAL A 61 0.30 -22.96 13.28
C VAL A 61 0.87 -23.07 11.88
N ALA A 62 1.56 -22.01 11.44
CA ALA A 62 2.31 -21.99 10.19
C ALA A 62 3.81 -22.04 10.50
N SER A 63 4.54 -22.91 9.81
CA SER A 63 5.98 -23.11 9.98
C SER A 63 6.70 -23.26 8.66
N ARG A 64 7.95 -22.77 8.58
CA ARG A 64 8.84 -22.97 7.44
C ARG A 64 9.75 -24.15 7.70
N LEU A 65 9.22 -25.37 7.49
CA LEU A 65 9.94 -26.62 7.79
C LEU A 65 11.14 -26.86 6.88
N GLU A 66 11.13 -26.30 5.67
CA GLU A 66 12.23 -26.36 4.69
C GLU A 66 13.52 -25.65 5.16
N LEU A 67 13.44 -24.76 6.15
CA LEU A 67 14.62 -24.08 6.68
C LEU A 67 15.44 -25.04 7.55
N GLN A 68 16.59 -25.50 7.06
CA GLN A 68 17.57 -26.28 7.82
C GLN A 68 18.39 -25.46 8.83
N ALA A 69 17.98 -24.21 9.11
CA ALA A 69 18.66 -23.33 10.04
C ALA A 69 18.49 -23.77 11.50
N LYS A 70 19.46 -23.41 12.35
CA LYS A 70 19.36 -23.48 13.81
C LYS A 70 18.54 -22.28 14.29
N GLY A 71 17.31 -22.50 14.75
CA GLY A 71 16.40 -21.44 15.20
C GLY A 71 14.93 -21.89 15.21
N CYS A 72 14.04 -21.03 15.70
CA CYS A 72 12.60 -21.27 15.68
C CYS A 72 12.09 -21.32 14.23
N ARG A 73 11.35 -22.38 13.87
CA ARG A 73 10.79 -22.59 12.52
C ARG A 73 9.31 -22.23 12.42
N PHE A 74 8.68 -21.87 13.54
CA PHE A 74 7.31 -21.38 13.57
C PHE A 74 7.28 -19.92 13.16
N SER A 75 6.47 -19.60 12.14
CA SER A 75 6.33 -18.25 11.60
C SER A 75 5.22 -17.49 12.32
N PHE A 76 4.05 -18.12 12.47
CA PHE A 76 2.87 -17.52 13.11
C PHE A 76 1.87 -18.59 13.53
N HIS A 77 0.97 -18.23 14.45
CA HIS A 77 -0.15 -19.06 14.90
C HIS A 77 -1.43 -18.21 14.97
N GLY A 78 -2.60 -18.85 15.03
CA GLY A 78 -3.87 -18.14 15.10
C GLY A 78 -5.07 -19.06 15.22
N HIS A 79 -6.26 -18.48 15.12
CA HIS A 79 -7.52 -19.21 15.06
C HIS A 79 -8.21 -18.98 13.72
N LEU A 80 -8.80 -20.02 13.16
CA LEU A 80 -9.52 -19.94 11.89
C LEU A 80 -10.84 -19.17 12.08
N THR A 81 -10.94 -17.94 11.57
CA THR A 81 -12.13 -17.10 11.77
C THR A 81 -13.19 -17.26 10.68
N ALA A 82 -12.76 -17.55 9.44
CA ALA A 82 -13.65 -17.72 8.31
C ALA A 82 -13.00 -18.61 7.25
N ILE A 83 -13.82 -19.41 6.57
CA ILE A 83 -13.46 -20.12 5.34
C ILE A 83 -14.29 -19.50 4.23
N GLN A 84 -13.64 -18.87 3.25
CA GLN A 84 -14.31 -18.29 2.09
C GLN A 84 -13.99 -19.15 0.86
N SER A 85 -15.03 -19.52 0.11
CA SER A 85 -14.89 -20.21 -1.19
C SER A 85 -14.36 -19.29 -2.27
N ASP A 86 -14.67 -17.99 -2.15
CA ASP A 86 -14.25 -16.97 -3.10
C ASP A 86 -12.91 -16.37 -2.69
N SER A 87 -12.12 -15.95 -3.68
CA SER A 87 -10.85 -15.28 -3.44
C SER A 87 -11.10 -13.94 -2.71
N PRO A 88 -10.49 -13.73 -1.53
CA PRO A 88 -10.63 -12.47 -0.83
C PRO A 88 -10.08 -11.31 -1.67
N ARG A 89 -10.80 -10.19 -1.67
CA ARG A 89 -10.36 -8.96 -2.36
C ARG A 89 -9.27 -8.27 -1.53
N PHE A 90 -8.02 -8.49 -1.91
CA PHE A 90 -6.88 -7.76 -1.36
C PHE A 90 -6.64 -6.46 -2.14
N PHE A 91 -6.31 -5.39 -1.42
CA PHE A 91 -5.93 -4.10 -2.01
C PHE A 91 -4.55 -3.69 -1.51
N SER A 92 -3.55 -3.65 -2.39
CA SER A 92 -2.25 -3.09 -2.07
C SER A 92 -2.31 -1.56 -2.04
N ARG A 93 -1.74 -0.96 -0.98
CA ARG A 93 -1.59 0.49 -0.89
C ARG A 93 -0.44 0.91 -1.80
N GLN A 94 -0.73 1.78 -2.75
CA GLN A 94 0.24 2.24 -3.72
C GLN A 94 0.57 3.70 -3.45
N LYS A 95 1.85 3.97 -3.22
CA LYS A 95 2.42 5.30 -2.93
C LYS A 95 3.20 5.77 -4.15
N ARG A 96 2.88 6.97 -4.66
CA ARG A 96 3.55 7.58 -5.83
C ARG A 96 4.04 8.97 -5.49
N GLU A 97 5.33 9.21 -5.70
CA GLU A 97 5.97 10.50 -5.43
C GLU A 97 6.39 11.18 -6.73
N GLY A 98 6.25 12.50 -6.79
CA GLY A 98 6.65 13.33 -7.91
C GLY A 98 7.20 14.68 -7.44
N GLU A 99 7.73 15.48 -8.37
CA GLU A 99 8.35 16.77 -8.10
C GLU A 99 7.56 17.91 -8.73
N VAL A 100 7.38 19.02 -8.02
CA VAL A 100 6.82 20.25 -8.62
C VAL A 100 7.86 20.83 -9.59
N GLU A 101 7.50 20.90 -10.87
CA GLU A 101 8.35 21.46 -11.92
C GLU A 101 8.24 22.98 -11.96
N ARG A 102 7.00 23.50 -11.95
CA ARG A 102 6.71 24.94 -12.01
C ARG A 102 5.32 25.26 -11.49
N VAL A 103 5.15 26.50 -11.03
CA VAL A 103 3.86 27.10 -10.73
C VAL A 103 3.29 27.68 -12.03
N HIS A 104 2.07 27.31 -12.41
CA HIS A 104 1.41 27.86 -13.61
C HIS A 104 0.55 29.07 -13.23
N ASP A 105 -0.32 28.90 -12.23
CA ASP A 105 -1.15 29.97 -11.67
C ASP A 105 -1.05 29.97 -10.14
N SER A 106 -1.66 30.95 -9.48
CA SER A 106 -1.73 31.04 -8.01
C SER A 106 -2.32 29.79 -7.33
N ARG A 107 -3.10 29.00 -8.06
CA ARG A 107 -3.72 27.74 -7.58
C ARG A 107 -3.37 26.53 -8.43
N THR A 108 -2.51 26.66 -9.45
CA THR A 108 -2.20 25.54 -10.34
C THR A 108 -0.69 25.29 -10.43
N LEU A 109 -0.31 24.02 -10.27
CA LEU A 109 1.08 23.56 -10.31
C LEU A 109 1.25 22.49 -11.37
N ILE A 110 2.42 22.46 -12.00
CA ILE A 110 2.82 21.38 -12.89
C ILE A 110 3.77 20.47 -12.14
N VAL A 111 3.42 19.18 -12.08
CA VAL A 111 4.18 18.13 -11.39
C VAL A 111 4.74 17.16 -12.44
N LYS A 112 6.00 16.76 -12.29
CA LYS A 112 6.66 15.74 -13.12
C LYS A 112 7.01 14.51 -12.30
N ASN A 113 7.34 13.41 -12.97
CA ASN A 113 7.76 12.14 -12.38
C ASN A 113 6.73 11.46 -11.45
N LEU A 114 5.47 11.89 -11.45
CA LEU A 114 4.40 11.24 -10.69
C LEU A 114 3.92 9.92 -11.35
N PHE A 115 4.08 9.83 -12.67
CA PHE A 115 3.64 8.71 -13.48
C PHE A 115 4.80 8.03 -14.19
N LYS A 116 4.84 6.69 -14.16
CA LYS A 116 5.70 5.91 -15.05
C LYS A 116 5.16 5.96 -16.47
N LYS A 117 6.03 5.69 -17.47
CA LYS A 117 5.66 5.74 -18.89
C LYS A 117 4.49 4.82 -19.24
N GLU A 118 4.42 3.63 -18.63
CA GLU A 118 3.32 2.69 -18.82
C GLU A 118 2.05 2.99 -18.01
N THR A 119 2.04 4.03 -17.17
CA THR A 119 0.87 4.31 -16.32
C THR A 119 -0.26 4.96 -17.13
N LYS A 120 -1.48 4.39 -17.06
CA LYS A 120 -2.71 5.05 -17.51
C LYS A 120 -3.03 6.22 -16.59
N GLN A 121 -2.60 7.42 -16.97
CA GLN A 121 -2.68 8.61 -16.11
C GLN A 121 -4.11 9.01 -15.82
N SER A 122 -5.02 8.84 -16.78
CA SER A 122 -6.45 9.17 -16.66
C SER A 122 -7.15 8.50 -15.48
N LEU A 123 -6.61 7.41 -14.93
CA LEU A 123 -7.11 6.76 -13.72
C LEU A 123 -6.89 7.58 -12.45
N PHE A 124 -5.97 8.55 -12.49
CA PHE A 124 -5.57 9.36 -11.35
C PHE A 124 -6.19 10.76 -11.36
N THR A 125 -6.96 11.10 -12.39
CA THR A 125 -7.72 12.35 -12.43
C THR A 125 -8.70 12.43 -11.26
N GLY A 126 -8.72 13.56 -10.57
CA GLY A 126 -9.54 13.82 -9.39
C GLY A 126 -8.95 13.29 -8.07
N MET A 127 -7.80 12.59 -8.10
CA MET A 127 -7.17 12.11 -6.87
C MET A 127 -6.51 13.24 -6.08
N GLU A 128 -6.59 13.15 -4.75
CA GLU A 128 -5.90 14.06 -3.84
C GLU A 128 -4.39 13.83 -3.89
N VAL A 129 -3.64 14.92 -4.02
CA VAL A 129 -2.18 14.92 -3.96
C VAL A 129 -1.76 15.85 -2.83
N ARG A 130 -0.87 15.36 -1.97
CA ARG A 130 -0.34 16.12 -0.84
C ARG A 130 1.04 16.64 -1.19
N LEU A 131 1.27 17.91 -0.96
CA LEU A 131 2.58 18.53 -1.11
C LEU A 131 3.31 18.50 0.23
N SER A 132 4.63 18.38 0.17
CA SER A 132 5.52 18.46 1.33
C SER A 132 5.47 19.81 2.06
N CYS A 133 4.99 20.88 1.40
CA CYS A 133 4.73 22.17 2.03
C CYS A 133 3.45 22.22 2.88
N GLY A 134 2.69 21.11 2.95
CA GLY A 134 1.43 21.03 3.69
C GLY A 134 0.20 21.39 2.88
N SER A 135 0.36 21.94 1.67
CA SER A 135 -0.75 22.20 0.77
C SER A 135 -1.33 20.91 0.17
N ILE A 136 -2.62 20.92 -0.10
CA ILE A 136 -3.35 19.79 -0.67
C ILE A 136 -3.95 20.26 -2.00
N GLY A 137 -3.90 19.39 -3.01
CA GLY A 137 -4.53 19.66 -4.30
C GLY A 137 -5.17 18.42 -4.90
N ARG A 138 -5.86 18.60 -6.02
CA ARG A 138 -6.36 17.50 -6.86
C ARG A 138 -5.69 17.50 -8.22
N LEU A 139 -5.44 16.31 -8.74
CA LEU A 139 -4.97 16.15 -10.10
C LEU A 139 -6.13 16.42 -11.08
N ARG A 140 -5.96 17.37 -12.00
CA ARG A 140 -7.00 17.76 -12.97
C ARG A 140 -6.86 17.05 -14.30
N ASP A 141 -5.71 17.24 -14.90
CA ASP A 141 -5.40 16.80 -16.25
C ASP A 141 -3.93 16.41 -16.33
N HIS A 142 -3.59 15.79 -17.45
CA HIS A 142 -2.23 15.40 -17.76
C HIS A 142 -1.76 16.17 -18.97
N LEU A 143 -0.49 16.53 -18.93
CA LEU A 143 0.22 17.25 -19.97
C LEU A 143 1.21 16.28 -20.63
N GLU A 144 1.84 16.74 -21.70
CA GLU A 144 2.89 15.98 -22.37
C GLU A 144 4.03 15.61 -21.40
N HIS A 145 4.80 14.57 -21.76
CA HIS A 145 5.97 14.11 -21.02
C HIS A 145 5.70 13.65 -19.57
N LEU A 146 4.58 12.97 -19.32
CA LEU A 146 4.24 12.40 -18.02
C LEU A 146 4.05 13.43 -16.91
N LYS A 147 3.62 14.63 -17.29
CA LYS A 147 3.35 15.73 -16.38
C LYS A 147 1.88 15.75 -15.97
N GLY A 148 1.63 16.06 -14.71
CA GLY A 148 0.29 16.25 -14.16
C GLY A 148 0.07 17.71 -13.81
N ARG A 149 -1.13 18.23 -14.07
CA ARG A 149 -1.56 19.52 -13.55
C ARG A 149 -2.31 19.31 -12.24
N LEU A 150 -1.84 19.98 -11.21
CA LEU A 150 -2.41 19.96 -9.87
C LEU A 150 -3.13 21.28 -9.59
N GLU A 151 -4.36 21.22 -9.09
CA GLU A 151 -5.11 22.37 -8.62
C GLU A 151 -5.18 22.34 -7.08
N LEU A 152 -4.74 23.41 -6.42
CA LEU A 152 -4.69 23.54 -4.96
C LEU A 152 -6.02 24.01 -4.37
N TYR A 153 -6.28 23.61 -3.12
CA TYR A 153 -7.37 24.13 -2.28
C TYR A 153 -6.93 25.33 -1.44
#